data_AF-A5KN50-F1
#
_entry.id   AF-A5KN50-F1
#
_cell.length_a   1.000
_cell.length_b   1.000
_cell.length_c   1.000
_cell.angle_alpha   90.00
_cell.angle_beta   90.00
_cell.angle_gamma   90.00
#
_symmetry.space_group_name_H-M   'P 1'
#
loop_
_entity.id
_entity.type
_entity.pdbx_description
1 polymer ?
#
loop_
_entity_poly.entity_id
_entity_poly.type
_entity_poly.pdbx_seq_one_letter_code
_entity_poly.pdbx_strand_id
1 'polypeptide(L)'
;MSKYNTNKNKYLAKSERASVPKITKKQKGSITIEAAFAIPLFLFAALCLIWMIEIQSIKIGVKQAAYSAAKSAAEDTAVIPVLNTIKLKSDIIRLLGKERIERSIIVDGSEGISCWNSYLSSKTGEMNIHVKYEVRVPLPLFGNPSAKMEETFRIHGWTGYGKDKKTEDSEIVYITEKQSVYHEDYHCSYLQLSIRFVPYEQLEEIRNENGGIYYACEKCVYGDASTGVYITENGSKYHNSLGCSGLKRTIRAVKKTEVQGIGGCSRCSGK
;
A
#
# COMPACT_ATOMS: atom_id res chain seq x y z
N MET A 1 -65.13 98.02 -9.21
CA MET A 1 -66.16 97.34 -10.05
C MET A 1 -65.39 96.43 -10.98
N SER A 2 -65.46 95.09 -10.94
CA SER A 2 -66.61 94.19 -10.88
C SER A 2 -66.32 92.96 -9.99
N LYS A 3 -67.38 92.42 -9.39
CA LYS A 3 -67.42 91.25 -8.48
C LYS A 3 -67.76 89.97 -9.26
N TYR A 4 -67.62 88.84 -8.54
CA TYR A 4 -68.18 87.50 -8.76
C TYR A 4 -67.37 86.56 -9.68
N ASN A 5 -67.20 85.26 -9.43
CA ASN A 5 -67.60 84.40 -8.31
C ASN A 5 -66.70 83.14 -8.30
N THR A 6 -66.71 82.47 -7.16
CA THR A 6 -66.11 81.18 -6.82
C THR A 6 -66.21 80.06 -7.88
N ASN A 7 -65.14 79.25 -8.01
CA ASN A 7 -65.34 77.80 -7.92
C ASN A 7 -64.11 77.06 -7.37
N LYS A 8 -64.34 76.30 -6.30
CA LYS A 8 -63.42 75.32 -5.72
C LYS A 8 -63.29 74.15 -6.70
N ASN A 9 -62.10 73.59 -6.84
CA ASN A 9 -61.86 72.15 -6.70
C ASN A 9 -60.37 71.85 -6.77
N LYS A 10 -59.76 71.69 -5.58
CA LYS A 10 -58.51 70.95 -5.43
C LYS A 10 -58.83 69.49 -5.77
N TYR A 11 -58.34 69.03 -6.90
CA TYR A 11 -58.34 67.60 -7.22
C TYR A 11 -57.42 66.89 -6.23
N LEU A 12 -58.02 66.34 -5.17
CA LEU A 12 -57.41 65.33 -4.32
C LEU A 12 -57.16 64.11 -5.19
N ALA A 13 -55.89 63.89 -5.57
CA ALA A 13 -55.44 62.66 -6.20
C ALA A 13 -55.77 61.50 -5.25
N LYS A 14 -56.84 60.76 -5.60
CA LYS A 14 -57.27 59.56 -4.91
C LYS A 14 -56.17 58.52 -5.15
N SER A 15 -55.38 58.20 -4.13
CA SER A 15 -54.43 57.09 -4.22
C SER A 15 -55.25 55.82 -4.42
N GLU A 16 -55.24 55.26 -5.63
CA GLU A 16 -55.67 53.88 -5.86
C GLU A 16 -54.73 52.97 -5.08
N ARG A 17 -55.14 52.63 -3.86
CA ARG A 17 -54.57 51.48 -3.17
C ARG A 17 -55.11 50.26 -3.88
N ALA A 18 -54.25 49.58 -4.63
CA ALA A 18 -54.51 48.21 -5.08
C ALA A 18 -54.80 47.36 -3.84
N SER A 19 -56.07 47.10 -3.57
CA SER A 19 -56.53 46.19 -2.53
C SER A 19 -56.07 44.78 -2.90
N VAL A 20 -55.00 44.33 -2.25
CA VAL A 20 -54.51 42.95 -2.28
C VAL A 20 -55.68 42.03 -1.89
N PRO A 21 -56.02 41.00 -2.68
CA PRO A 21 -57.01 40.02 -2.25
C PRO A 21 -56.53 39.40 -0.94
N LYS A 22 -57.40 39.35 0.08
CA LYS A 22 -57.14 38.63 1.33
C LYS A 22 -56.73 37.19 0.97
N ILE A 23 -55.42 36.91 0.98
CA ILE A 23 -54.94 35.53 0.91
C ILE A 23 -55.18 34.92 2.29
N THR A 24 -56.33 34.27 2.45
CA THR A 24 -56.58 33.32 3.52
C THR A 24 -55.65 32.12 3.31
N LYS A 25 -54.81 31.84 4.33
CA LYS A 25 -53.71 30.86 4.37
C LYS A 25 -52.58 31.12 3.35
N LYS A 26 -51.66 32.03 3.68
CA LYS A 26 -50.36 32.13 3.00
C LYS A 26 -49.25 31.83 3.99
N GLN A 27 -48.64 30.64 3.87
CA GLN A 27 -47.36 30.30 4.50
C GLN A 27 -46.30 31.27 3.95
N LYS A 28 -46.12 32.44 4.56
CA LYS A 28 -45.17 33.46 4.12
C LYS A 28 -43.74 33.26 4.66
N GLY A 29 -43.47 32.14 5.32
CA GLY A 29 -42.15 31.79 5.85
C GLY A 29 -41.61 30.42 5.41
N SER A 30 -42.38 29.60 4.69
CA SER A 30 -41.93 28.24 4.31
C SER A 30 -40.75 28.30 3.35
N ILE A 31 -40.78 29.19 2.36
CA ILE A 31 -39.71 29.37 1.37
C ILE A 31 -38.36 29.73 2.04
N THR A 32 -38.39 30.53 3.11
CA THR A 32 -37.18 30.95 3.83
C THR A 32 -36.64 29.85 4.74
N ILE A 33 -37.52 29.08 5.40
CA ILE A 33 -37.13 27.93 6.22
C ILE A 33 -36.57 26.81 5.33
N GLU A 34 -37.25 26.51 4.21
CA GLU A 34 -36.78 25.55 3.22
C GLU A 34 -35.40 25.95 2.67
N ALA A 35 -35.20 27.21 2.29
CA ALA A 35 -33.89 27.69 1.83
C ALA A 35 -32.81 27.62 2.93
N ALA A 36 -33.16 27.91 4.20
CA ALA A 36 -32.23 27.88 5.32
C ALA A 36 -31.70 26.47 5.63
N PHE A 37 -32.46 25.41 5.30
CA PHE A 37 -31.99 24.02 5.41
C PHE A 37 -31.45 23.45 4.10
N ALA A 38 -32.05 23.80 2.96
CA ALA A 38 -31.67 23.27 1.66
C ALA A 38 -30.26 23.70 1.25
N ILE A 39 -29.88 24.96 1.48
CA ILE A 39 -28.55 25.47 1.08
C ILE A 39 -27.43 24.77 1.89
N PRO A 40 -27.47 24.71 3.24
CA PRO A 40 -26.44 24.00 4.00
C PRO A 40 -26.37 22.51 3.68
N LEU A 41 -27.52 21.85 3.48
CA LEU A 41 -27.55 20.43 3.12
C LEU A 41 -26.92 20.19 1.74
N PHE A 42 -27.22 21.05 0.76
CA PHE A 42 -26.62 20.98 -0.56
C PHE A 42 -25.11 21.20 -0.51
N LEU A 43 -24.64 22.22 0.21
CA LEU A 43 -23.21 22.48 0.38
C LEU A 43 -22.51 21.33 1.11
N PHE A 44 -23.14 20.77 2.15
CA PHE A 44 -22.63 19.59 2.85
C PHE A 44 -22.50 18.40 1.91
N ALA A 45 -23.51 18.13 1.08
CA ALA A 45 -23.46 17.07 0.07
C ALA A 45 -22.34 17.31 -0.95
N ALA A 46 -22.17 18.55 -1.42
CA ALA A 46 -21.07 18.91 -2.34
C ALA A 46 -19.70 18.70 -1.70
N LEU A 47 -19.53 19.10 -0.42
CA LEU A 47 -18.29 18.84 0.33
C LEU A 47 -18.04 17.34 0.44
N CYS A 48 -19.04 16.53 0.84
CA CYS A 48 -18.91 15.08 0.90
C CYS A 48 -18.46 14.48 -0.44
N LEU A 49 -18.99 14.96 -1.57
CA LEU A 49 -18.57 14.52 -2.90
C LEU A 49 -17.10 14.86 -3.18
N ILE A 50 -16.67 16.10 -2.91
CA ILE A 50 -15.27 16.53 -3.07
C ILE A 50 -14.34 15.65 -2.24
N TRP A 51 -14.71 15.37 -1.00
CA TRP A 51 -13.93 14.52 -0.11
C TRP A 51 -13.88 13.06 -0.54
N MET A 52 -14.98 12.51 -1.05
CA MET A 52 -14.98 11.18 -1.65
C MET A 52 -14.04 11.12 -2.85
N ILE A 53 -14.04 12.15 -3.71
CA ILE A 53 -13.13 12.23 -4.86
C ILE A 53 -11.67 12.28 -4.38
N GLU A 54 -11.35 13.07 -3.35
CA GLU A 54 -10.00 13.17 -2.82
C GLU A 54 -9.51 11.83 -2.25
N ILE A 55 -10.35 11.14 -1.48
CA ILE A 55 -10.04 9.80 -0.95
C ILE A 55 -9.81 8.81 -2.09
N GLN A 56 -10.65 8.81 -3.13
CA GLN A 56 -10.48 7.92 -4.29
C GLN A 56 -9.22 8.28 -5.10
N SER A 57 -8.92 9.57 -5.26
CA SER A 57 -7.71 10.05 -5.94
C SER A 57 -6.44 9.54 -5.26
N ILE A 58 -6.39 9.60 -3.93
CA ILE A 58 -5.29 9.04 -3.15
C ILE A 58 -5.24 7.53 -3.28
N LYS A 59 -6.38 6.85 -3.14
CA LYS A 59 -6.45 5.40 -3.25
C LYS A 59 -5.89 4.89 -4.57
N ILE A 60 -6.36 5.47 -5.68
CA ILE A 60 -5.90 5.16 -7.04
C ILE A 60 -4.43 5.50 -7.19
N GLY A 61 -4.01 6.68 -6.71
CA GLY A 61 -2.62 7.13 -6.75
C GLY A 61 -1.67 6.16 -6.04
N VAL A 62 -1.99 5.77 -4.79
CA VAL A 62 -1.17 4.84 -4.00
C VAL A 62 -1.11 3.49 -4.67
N LYS A 63 -2.25 2.97 -5.15
CA LYS A 63 -2.30 1.69 -5.86
C LYS A 63 -1.45 1.69 -7.13
N GLN A 64 -1.54 2.74 -7.95
CA GLN A 64 -0.78 2.85 -9.19
C GLN A 64 0.71 3.03 -8.95
N ALA A 65 1.09 3.85 -7.96
CA ALA A 65 2.48 4.04 -7.55
C ALA A 65 3.06 2.73 -6.99
N ALA A 66 2.33 2.03 -6.13
CA ALA A 66 2.71 0.72 -5.61
C ALA A 66 2.88 -0.30 -6.73
N TYR A 67 1.96 -0.36 -7.68
CA TYR A 67 2.07 -1.27 -8.83
C TYR A 67 3.30 -0.98 -9.69
N SER A 68 3.58 0.29 -9.95
CA SER A 68 4.74 0.71 -10.74
C SER A 68 6.06 0.46 -10.01
N ALA A 69 6.11 0.72 -8.70
CA ALA A 69 7.26 0.41 -7.86
C ALA A 69 7.49 -1.10 -7.74
N ALA A 70 6.42 -1.89 -7.63
CA ALA A 70 6.50 -3.35 -7.63
C ALA A 70 7.03 -3.92 -8.94
N LYS A 71 6.69 -3.31 -10.09
CA LYS A 71 7.27 -3.67 -11.39
C LYS A 71 8.79 -3.43 -11.41
N SER A 72 9.24 -2.28 -10.92
CA SER A 72 10.69 -2.00 -10.80
C SER A 72 11.37 -2.97 -9.83
N ALA A 73 10.74 -3.27 -8.71
CA ALA A 73 11.26 -4.24 -7.75
C ALA A 73 11.31 -5.66 -8.33
N ALA A 74 10.37 -6.04 -9.20
CA ALA A 74 10.38 -7.32 -9.88
C ALA A 74 11.64 -7.50 -10.75
N GLU A 75 12.07 -6.42 -11.42
CA GLU A 75 13.33 -6.39 -12.19
C GLU A 75 14.56 -6.53 -11.29
N ASP A 76 14.62 -5.80 -10.17
CA ASP A 76 15.71 -5.93 -9.19
C ASP A 76 15.78 -7.34 -8.60
N THR A 77 14.62 -7.94 -8.34
CA THR A 77 14.53 -9.27 -7.72
C THR A 77 15.00 -10.40 -8.61
N ALA A 78 15.12 -10.16 -9.93
CA ALA A 78 15.74 -11.10 -10.85
C ALA A 78 17.23 -11.32 -10.55
N VAL A 79 17.91 -10.31 -10.00
CA VAL A 79 19.34 -10.37 -9.64
C VAL A 79 19.52 -10.80 -8.19
N ILE A 80 18.74 -10.20 -7.29
CA ILE A 80 18.78 -10.48 -5.85
C ILE A 80 17.37 -10.88 -5.41
N PRO A 81 17.08 -12.17 -5.12
CA PRO A 81 15.72 -12.67 -4.89
C PRO A 81 15.16 -12.29 -3.51
N VAL A 82 15.26 -11.02 -3.14
CA VAL A 82 14.81 -10.44 -1.88
C VAL A 82 14.18 -9.08 -2.18
N LEU A 83 12.93 -8.90 -1.77
CA LEU A 83 12.25 -7.62 -1.87
C LEU A 83 12.77 -6.64 -0.82
N ASN A 84 13.34 -5.52 -1.26
CA ASN A 84 13.71 -4.41 -0.38
C ASN A 84 12.50 -3.49 -0.14
N THR A 85 11.87 -3.63 1.02
CA THR A 85 10.69 -2.86 1.42
C THR A 85 10.96 -1.37 1.66
N ILE A 86 12.18 -1.00 2.05
CA ILE A 86 12.59 0.42 2.19
C ILE A 86 12.68 1.08 0.82
N LYS A 87 13.33 0.42 -0.15
CA LYS A 87 13.39 0.90 -1.54
C LYS A 87 11.99 1.00 -2.14
N LEU A 88 11.14 -0.02 -1.91
CA LEU A 88 9.74 -0.02 -2.35
C LEU A 88 8.97 1.20 -1.82
N LYS A 89 9.04 1.50 -0.50
CA LYS A 89 8.43 2.70 0.09
C LYS A 89 8.96 3.97 -0.58
N SER A 90 10.29 4.08 -0.75
CA SER A 90 10.92 5.23 -1.38
C SER A 90 10.44 5.45 -2.82
N ASP A 91 10.33 4.39 -3.62
CA ASP A 91 9.85 4.48 -5.00
C ASP A 91 8.36 4.87 -5.07
N ILE A 92 7.53 4.35 -4.15
CA ILE A 92 6.12 4.76 -4.03
C ILE A 92 6.01 6.26 -3.74
N ILE A 93 6.74 6.75 -2.75
CA ILE A 93 6.73 8.18 -2.37
C ILE A 93 7.20 9.05 -3.54
N ARG A 94 8.25 8.62 -4.25
CA ARG A 94 8.76 9.32 -5.44
C ARG A 94 7.72 9.41 -6.54
N LEU A 95 7.03 8.30 -6.84
CA LEU A 95 6.00 8.23 -7.90
C LEU A 95 4.73 9.01 -7.54
N LEU A 96 4.34 9.02 -6.27
CA LEU A 96 3.21 9.81 -5.77
C LEU A 96 3.51 11.32 -5.76
N GLY A 97 4.79 11.68 -5.67
CA GLY A 97 5.29 13.04 -5.49
C GLY A 97 5.28 13.44 -4.01
N LYS A 98 6.46 13.57 -3.40
CA LYS A 98 6.60 13.88 -1.96
C LYS A 98 5.80 15.13 -1.56
N GLU A 99 5.96 16.24 -2.29
CA GLU A 99 5.23 17.49 -2.01
C GLU A 99 3.70 17.33 -2.05
N ARG A 100 3.19 16.48 -2.96
CA ARG A 100 1.76 16.19 -3.07
C ARG A 100 1.27 15.40 -1.87
N ILE A 101 2.03 14.40 -1.43
CA ILE A 101 1.69 13.59 -0.26
C ILE A 101 1.70 14.43 1.02
N GLU A 102 2.72 15.27 1.23
CA GLU A 102 2.82 16.11 2.44
C GLU A 102 1.65 17.10 2.58
N ARG A 103 1.05 17.50 1.45
CA ARG A 103 -0.13 18.38 1.41
C ARG A 103 -1.46 17.62 1.35
N SER A 104 -1.42 16.29 1.28
CA SER A 104 -2.61 15.46 1.10
C SER A 104 -3.32 15.19 2.43
N ILE A 105 -4.41 14.43 2.35
CA ILE A 105 -5.18 13.99 3.52
C ILE A 105 -4.58 12.74 4.19
N ILE A 106 -3.46 12.21 3.70
CA ILE A 106 -2.72 11.12 4.35
C ILE A 106 -2.16 11.63 5.70
N VAL A 107 -2.38 10.88 6.77
CA VAL A 107 -1.82 11.14 8.10
C VAL A 107 -0.31 10.93 8.04
N ASP A 108 0.45 11.86 8.64
CA ASP A 108 1.93 11.87 8.63
C ASP A 108 2.58 11.87 7.24
N GLY A 109 1.83 12.32 6.22
CA GLY A 109 2.37 12.54 4.89
C GLY A 109 3.10 11.31 4.33
N SER A 110 4.35 11.49 3.93
CA SER A 110 5.14 10.40 3.34
C SER A 110 5.57 9.35 4.35
N GLU A 111 5.69 9.70 5.64
CA GLU A 111 6.06 8.75 6.68
C GLU A 111 4.91 7.83 7.09
N GLY A 112 3.67 8.27 6.93
CA GLY A 112 2.47 7.44 7.17
C GLY A 112 2.26 6.28 6.19
N ILE A 113 3.06 6.20 5.11
CA ILE A 113 3.02 5.08 4.17
C ILE A 113 3.93 3.95 4.64
N SER A 114 3.35 2.76 4.81
CA SER A 114 4.03 1.55 5.27
C SER A 114 3.97 0.44 4.23
N CYS A 115 5.10 -0.24 3.98
CA CYS A 115 5.20 -1.32 2.99
C CYS A 115 5.83 -2.62 3.52
N TRP A 116 6.11 -2.70 4.83
CA TRP A 116 6.96 -3.75 5.40
C TRP A 116 6.34 -5.15 5.43
N ASN A 117 5.01 -5.22 5.37
CA ASN A 117 4.28 -6.46 5.19
C ASN A 117 4.46 -7.05 3.78
N SER A 118 5.02 -6.30 2.82
CA SER A 118 5.30 -6.81 1.49
C SER A 118 6.43 -7.84 1.51
N TYR A 119 6.33 -8.87 0.67
CA TYR A 119 7.33 -9.93 0.58
C TYR A 119 7.35 -10.60 -0.79
N LEU A 120 8.50 -11.22 -1.11
CA LEU A 120 8.64 -12.10 -2.26
C LEU A 120 8.54 -13.55 -1.80
N SER A 121 7.63 -14.31 -2.38
CA SER A 121 7.48 -15.74 -2.12
C SER A 121 8.54 -16.54 -2.85
N SER A 122 9.46 -17.18 -2.13
CA SER A 122 10.49 -18.04 -2.73
C SER A 122 9.89 -19.31 -3.38
N LYS A 123 8.69 -19.73 -2.98
CA LYS A 123 8.03 -20.93 -3.51
C LYS A 123 7.36 -20.68 -4.86
N THR A 124 6.70 -19.54 -5.01
CA THR A 124 5.89 -19.22 -6.19
C THR A 124 6.55 -18.19 -7.11
N GLY A 125 7.59 -17.49 -6.64
CA GLY A 125 8.20 -16.38 -7.37
C GLY A 125 7.32 -15.12 -7.41
N GLU A 126 6.23 -15.08 -6.64
CA GLU A 126 5.29 -13.95 -6.64
C GLU A 126 5.64 -12.95 -5.55
N MET A 127 5.57 -11.68 -5.92
CA MET A 127 5.70 -10.55 -5.04
C MET A 127 4.31 -10.17 -4.52
N ASN A 128 4.14 -10.25 -3.20
CA ASN A 128 2.94 -9.86 -2.47
C ASN A 128 3.17 -8.45 -1.92
N ILE A 129 2.42 -7.48 -2.45
CA ILE A 129 2.56 -6.07 -2.08
C ILE A 129 1.45 -5.71 -1.12
N HIS A 130 1.84 -5.14 0.02
CA HIS A 130 0.96 -4.62 1.06
C HIS A 130 1.37 -3.18 1.35
N VAL A 131 0.50 -2.23 1.04
CA VAL A 131 0.70 -0.81 1.37
C VAL A 131 -0.37 -0.36 2.33
N LYS A 132 0.04 0.03 3.54
CA LYS A 132 -0.84 0.52 4.61
C LYS A 132 -0.60 2.01 4.81
N TYR A 133 -1.69 2.75 4.97
CA TYR A 133 -1.67 4.19 5.24
C TYR A 133 -2.99 4.59 5.90
N GLU A 134 -3.06 5.81 6.39
CA GLU A 134 -4.25 6.32 7.06
C GLU A 134 -4.64 7.67 6.46
N VAL A 135 -5.94 7.88 6.24
CA VAL A 135 -6.46 9.13 5.67
C VAL A 135 -7.33 9.86 6.69
N ARG A 136 -7.18 11.18 6.76
CA ARG A 136 -7.99 12.05 7.60
C ARG A 136 -9.42 12.10 7.07
N VAL A 137 -10.37 11.88 7.97
CA VAL A 137 -11.80 11.93 7.67
C VAL A 137 -12.33 13.32 7.98
N PRO A 138 -12.94 14.02 7.02
CA PRO A 138 -13.34 15.42 7.12
C PRO A 138 -14.72 15.58 7.79
N LEU A 139 -14.94 14.85 8.89
CA LEU A 139 -16.16 15.01 9.66
C LEU A 139 -15.92 16.07 10.74
N PRO A 140 -16.86 17.01 10.95
CA PRO A 140 -16.79 18.02 12.02
C PRO A 140 -17.12 17.38 13.37
N LEU A 141 -16.44 16.28 13.70
CA LEU A 141 -16.53 15.57 14.96
C LEU A 141 -15.28 15.86 15.77
N PHE A 142 -15.42 15.91 17.10
CA PHE A 142 -14.28 16.03 17.99
C PHE A 142 -13.31 14.87 17.79
N GLY A 143 -12.01 15.16 17.70
CA GLY A 143 -10.94 14.15 17.72
C GLY A 143 -10.30 13.79 16.37
N ASN A 144 -10.49 14.57 15.30
CA ASN A 144 -9.84 14.38 13.98
C ASN A 144 -9.85 12.91 13.53
N PRO A 145 -11.03 12.35 13.24
CA PRO A 145 -11.15 10.94 12.90
C PRO A 145 -10.32 10.60 11.65
N SER A 146 -9.86 9.36 11.60
CA SER A 146 -9.02 8.85 10.54
C SER A 146 -9.45 7.44 10.13
N ALA A 147 -9.19 7.09 8.88
CA ALA A 147 -9.57 5.81 8.29
C ALA A 147 -8.32 5.07 7.82
N LYS A 148 -8.09 3.89 8.39
CA LYS A 148 -7.01 2.99 7.96
C LYS A 148 -7.34 2.42 6.59
N MET A 149 -6.39 2.52 5.67
CA MET A 149 -6.49 2.03 4.31
C MET A 149 -5.37 1.02 4.04
N GLU A 150 -5.69 0.01 3.24
CA GLU A 150 -4.73 -1.00 2.79
C GLU A 150 -4.95 -1.31 1.31
N GLU A 151 -3.88 -1.26 0.53
CA GLU A 151 -3.87 -1.75 -0.85
C GLU A 151 -3.02 -3.01 -0.93
N THR A 152 -3.63 -4.10 -1.43
CA THR A 152 -2.96 -5.38 -1.62
C THR A 152 -3.11 -5.88 -3.05
N PHE A 153 -2.03 -6.42 -3.60
CA PHE A 153 -2.06 -7.13 -4.87
C PHE A 153 -0.84 -8.04 -5.02
N ARG A 154 -0.89 -8.92 -6.01
CA ARG A 154 0.17 -9.86 -6.36
C ARG A 154 0.68 -9.58 -7.77
N ILE A 155 1.99 -9.62 -7.95
CA ILE A 155 2.65 -9.57 -9.25
C ILE A 155 3.69 -10.69 -9.31
N HIS A 156 3.86 -11.31 -10.47
CA HIS A 156 4.93 -12.29 -10.64
C HIS A 156 6.27 -11.57 -10.73
N GLY A 157 7.26 -12.02 -9.96
CA GLY A 157 8.64 -11.66 -10.19
C GLY A 157 9.13 -12.23 -11.52
N TRP A 158 10.25 -11.72 -12.04
CA TRP A 158 10.87 -12.30 -13.22
C TRP A 158 11.54 -13.63 -12.87
N THR A 159 10.91 -14.74 -13.21
CA THR A 159 11.44 -16.10 -12.98
C THR A 159 12.26 -16.64 -14.15
N GLY A 160 12.59 -15.78 -15.13
CA GLY A 160 13.27 -16.17 -16.37
C GLY A 160 12.34 -16.90 -17.35
N TYR A 161 12.92 -17.36 -18.46
CA TYR A 161 12.20 -18.24 -19.38
C TYR A 161 12.16 -19.64 -18.80
N GLY A 162 10.94 -20.12 -18.48
CA GLY A 162 10.73 -21.53 -18.18
C GLY A 162 11.27 -22.35 -19.35
N LYS A 163 12.27 -23.20 -19.10
CA LYS A 163 12.68 -24.16 -20.13
C LYS A 163 11.52 -25.12 -20.34
N ASP A 164 10.87 -24.99 -21.50
CA ASP A 164 10.07 -26.07 -22.07
C ASP A 164 10.89 -27.36 -22.01
N LYS A 165 10.24 -28.39 -21.47
CA LYS A 165 10.86 -29.66 -21.11
C LYS A 165 11.49 -30.37 -22.31
N LYS A 166 12.60 -31.04 -21.98
CA LYS A 166 13.31 -32.14 -22.66
C LYS A 166 14.38 -31.76 -23.68
N THR A 167 15.62 -31.83 -23.20
CA THR A 167 16.72 -32.42 -23.97
C THR A 167 17.43 -33.44 -23.07
N GLU A 168 17.63 -34.61 -23.66
CA GLU A 168 18.10 -35.92 -23.19
C GLU A 168 18.91 -36.05 -21.87
N ASP A 169 18.39 -36.94 -21.01
CA ASP A 169 19.08 -37.98 -20.24
C ASP A 169 20.33 -37.62 -19.43
N SER A 170 20.25 -36.55 -18.65
CA SER A 170 20.97 -36.48 -17.39
C SER A 170 20.05 -35.86 -16.35
N GLU A 171 19.55 -36.66 -15.41
CA GLU A 171 18.81 -36.13 -14.26
C GLU A 171 19.76 -35.20 -13.48
N ILE A 172 19.61 -33.89 -13.66
CA ILE A 172 20.42 -32.89 -12.96
C ILE A 172 19.87 -32.76 -11.55
N VAL A 173 20.76 -32.88 -10.57
CA VAL A 173 20.46 -32.67 -9.15
C VAL A 173 21.33 -31.55 -8.60
N TYR A 174 20.85 -30.93 -7.53
CA TYR A 174 21.48 -29.80 -6.87
C TYR A 174 22.11 -30.24 -5.55
N ILE A 175 23.36 -29.86 -5.34
CA ILE A 175 24.10 -30.13 -4.10
C ILE A 175 24.64 -28.84 -3.52
N THR A 176 24.80 -28.82 -2.19
CA THR A 176 25.50 -27.76 -1.49
C THR A 176 26.97 -28.15 -1.26
N GLU A 177 27.81 -27.18 -0.93
CA GLU A 177 29.26 -27.38 -0.70
C GLU A 177 29.59 -28.47 0.35
N LYS A 178 28.73 -28.68 1.36
CA LYS A 178 28.90 -29.72 2.38
C LYS A 178 28.34 -31.10 1.98
N GLN A 179 27.79 -31.22 0.76
CA GLN A 179 27.36 -32.45 0.07
C GLN A 179 26.64 -33.51 0.93
N SER A 180 25.77 -33.09 1.86
CA SER A 180 25.13 -34.03 2.79
C SER A 180 23.93 -34.77 2.19
N VAL A 181 23.21 -34.10 1.28
CA VAL A 181 22.06 -34.63 0.54
C VAL A 181 22.02 -34.00 -0.86
N TYR A 182 21.43 -34.69 -1.84
CA TYR A 182 21.10 -34.11 -3.14
C TYR A 182 19.65 -33.64 -3.18
N HIS A 183 19.36 -32.65 -4.01
CA HIS A 183 18.04 -32.07 -4.20
C HIS A 183 17.63 -32.19 -5.67
N GLU A 184 16.41 -32.67 -5.94
CA GLU A 184 15.87 -32.75 -7.31
C GLU A 184 15.19 -31.43 -7.71
N ASP A 185 14.70 -30.66 -6.73
CA ASP A 185 14.11 -29.34 -6.94
C ASP A 185 15.05 -28.21 -6.49
N TYR A 186 15.34 -27.26 -7.39
CA TYR A 186 16.11 -26.06 -7.10
C TYR A 186 15.42 -25.13 -6.10
N HIS A 187 14.09 -25.11 -6.09
CA HIS A 187 13.26 -24.28 -5.20
C HIS A 187 13.03 -24.92 -3.83
N CYS A 188 13.76 -26.00 -3.51
CA CYS A 188 13.69 -26.62 -2.19
C CYS A 188 14.04 -25.59 -1.10
N SER A 189 13.19 -25.47 -0.08
CA SER A 189 13.39 -24.57 1.09
C SER A 189 14.72 -24.74 1.84
N TYR A 190 15.43 -25.86 1.68
CA TYR A 190 16.77 -26.06 2.24
C TYR A 190 17.89 -25.46 1.38
N LEU A 191 17.63 -25.26 0.08
CA LEU A 191 18.51 -24.59 -0.87
C LEU A 191 18.21 -23.08 -0.94
N GLN A 192 16.94 -22.74 -1.17
CA GLN A 192 16.46 -21.37 -1.24
C GLN A 192 15.77 -20.99 0.06
N LEU A 193 16.47 -20.20 0.89
CA LEU A 193 15.90 -19.64 2.10
C LEU A 193 14.88 -18.55 1.75
N SER A 194 13.75 -18.51 2.46
CA SER A 194 12.77 -17.42 2.39
C SER A 194 13.34 -16.15 3.06
N ILE A 195 14.23 -15.45 2.37
CA ILE A 195 14.88 -14.24 2.90
C ILE A 195 13.98 -13.03 2.66
N ARG A 196 13.73 -12.25 3.72
CA ARG A 196 13.00 -10.98 3.68
C ARG A 196 13.89 -9.85 4.17
N PHE A 197 13.81 -8.70 3.51
CA PHE A 197 14.43 -7.46 3.99
C PHE A 197 13.38 -6.59 4.68
N VAL A 198 13.62 -6.26 5.94
CA VAL A 198 12.68 -5.52 6.80
C VAL A 198 13.39 -4.33 7.45
N PRO A 199 12.72 -3.19 7.65
CA PRO A 199 13.25 -2.12 8.49
C PRO A 199 13.55 -2.63 9.89
N TYR A 200 14.70 -2.26 10.46
CA TYR A 200 15.11 -2.77 11.78
C TYR A 200 14.12 -2.35 12.89
N GLU A 201 13.57 -1.14 12.79
CA GLU A 201 12.58 -0.59 13.71
C GLU A 201 11.33 -1.46 13.86
N GLN A 202 11.00 -2.28 12.85
CA GLN A 202 9.82 -3.14 12.85
C GLN A 202 10.14 -4.58 13.23
N LEU A 203 11.42 -4.91 13.47
CA LEU A 203 11.85 -6.28 13.78
C LEU A 203 11.20 -6.79 15.07
N GLU A 204 10.96 -5.92 16.05
CA GLU A 204 10.33 -6.26 17.32
C GLU A 204 8.87 -6.71 17.18
N GLU A 205 8.18 -6.34 16.11
CA GLU A 205 6.80 -6.75 15.82
C GLU A 205 6.73 -8.07 15.06
N ILE A 206 7.84 -8.51 14.46
CA ILE A 206 7.88 -9.67 13.57
C ILE A 206 8.25 -10.93 14.36
N ARG A 207 7.56 -12.03 14.07
CA ARG A 207 7.88 -13.36 14.61
C ARG A 207 8.17 -14.32 13.47
N ASN A 208 9.04 -15.29 13.73
CA ASN A 208 9.31 -16.38 12.79
C ASN A 208 8.13 -17.38 12.74
N GLU A 209 8.18 -18.37 11.85
CA GLU A 209 7.11 -19.40 11.70
C GLU A 209 6.80 -20.14 13.02
N ASN A 210 7.75 -20.21 13.94
CA ASN A 210 7.61 -20.86 15.24
C ASN A 210 7.18 -19.89 16.37
N GLY A 211 6.89 -18.62 16.07
CA GLY A 211 6.50 -17.60 17.04
C GLY A 211 7.68 -16.99 17.82
N GLY A 212 8.92 -17.28 17.45
CA GLY A 212 10.12 -16.75 18.08
C GLY A 212 10.53 -15.36 17.55
N ILE A 213 11.31 -14.65 18.36
CA ILE A 213 11.95 -13.37 17.99
C ILE A 213 13.29 -13.59 17.27
N TYR A 214 13.80 -12.53 16.64
CA TYR A 214 15.06 -12.55 15.89
C TYR A 214 16.21 -11.92 16.70
N TYR A 215 17.31 -12.66 16.84
CA TYR A 215 18.53 -12.21 17.51
C TYR A 215 19.62 -11.80 16.51
N ALA A 216 20.61 -11.03 16.98
CA ALA A 216 21.73 -10.63 16.13
C ALA A 216 22.53 -11.86 15.66
N CYS A 217 22.86 -11.91 14.37
CA CYS A 217 23.77 -12.94 13.86
C CYS A 217 25.22 -12.61 14.22
N GLU A 218 25.89 -13.54 14.92
CA GLU A 218 27.26 -13.37 15.42
C GLU A 218 28.31 -13.22 14.32
N LYS A 219 27.96 -13.57 13.07
CA LYS A 219 28.89 -13.60 11.94
C LYS A 219 28.91 -12.32 11.11
N CYS A 220 27.82 -11.56 11.14
CA CYS A 220 27.61 -10.44 10.23
C CYS A 220 27.04 -9.19 10.89
N VAL A 221 26.63 -9.28 12.15
CA VAL A 221 26.18 -8.13 12.94
C VAL A 221 27.32 -7.75 13.89
N TYR A 222 28.03 -6.68 13.56
CA TYR A 222 29.06 -6.09 14.38
C TYR A 222 28.70 -4.62 14.62
N GLY A 223 28.49 -4.23 15.89
CA GLY A 223 28.01 -2.89 16.24
C GLY A 223 26.50 -2.72 16.04
N ASP A 224 26.08 -1.50 15.69
CA ASP A 224 24.67 -1.15 15.53
C ASP A 224 24.01 -1.87 14.33
N ALA A 225 22.70 -2.11 14.44
CA ALA A 225 21.93 -2.68 13.35
C ALA A 225 21.84 -1.70 12.16
N SER A 226 21.85 -2.24 10.94
CA SER A 226 21.58 -1.44 9.74
C SER A 226 20.13 -0.98 9.69
N THR A 227 19.83 0.10 8.97
CA THR A 227 18.47 0.66 8.80
C THR A 227 17.44 -0.39 8.37
N GLY A 228 17.87 -1.38 7.58
CA GLY A 228 17.10 -2.60 7.35
C GLY A 228 17.98 -3.83 7.46
N VAL A 229 17.36 -4.95 7.84
CA VAL A 229 18.01 -6.23 8.11
C VAL A 229 17.36 -7.36 7.31
N TYR A 230 18.12 -8.43 7.09
CA TYR A 230 17.65 -9.64 6.43
C TYR A 230 17.27 -10.68 7.47
N ILE A 231 16.06 -11.22 7.36
CA ILE A 231 15.54 -12.31 8.19
C ILE A 231 15.12 -13.49 7.32
N THR A 232 15.00 -14.67 7.91
CA THR A 232 14.38 -15.84 7.26
C THR A 232 13.13 -16.27 8.01
N GLU A 233 12.13 -16.77 7.29
CA GLU A 233 10.85 -17.20 7.89
C GLU A 233 11.04 -18.26 8.98
N ASN A 234 11.98 -19.19 8.78
CA ASN A 234 12.24 -20.30 9.72
C ASN A 234 13.45 -20.03 10.64
N GLY A 235 14.14 -18.90 10.47
CA GLY A 235 15.32 -18.56 11.26
C GLY A 235 14.98 -17.86 12.57
N SER A 236 15.96 -17.80 13.47
CA SER A 236 15.89 -17.03 14.71
C SER A 236 16.89 -15.88 14.75
N LYS A 237 17.54 -15.57 13.62
CA LYS A 237 18.58 -14.55 13.53
C LYS A 237 18.31 -13.55 12.42
N TYR A 238 18.64 -12.29 12.67
CA TYR A 238 18.70 -11.24 11.66
C TYR A 238 20.14 -11.02 11.20
N HIS A 239 20.29 -10.51 9.98
CA HIS A 239 21.57 -10.38 9.31
C HIS A 239 21.69 -9.00 8.65
N ASN A 240 22.89 -8.39 8.67
CA ASN A 240 23.14 -7.11 7.99
C ASN A 240 23.61 -7.30 6.53
N SER A 241 23.91 -8.53 6.11
CA SER A 241 24.43 -8.82 4.77
C SER A 241 23.91 -10.15 4.21
N LEU A 242 23.47 -10.12 2.95
CA LEU A 242 23.14 -11.31 2.16
C LEU A 242 24.36 -12.21 1.93
N GLY A 243 25.58 -11.66 2.05
CA GLY A 243 26.83 -12.42 1.96
C GLY A 243 27.13 -13.26 3.20
N CYS A 244 26.36 -13.15 4.27
CA CYS A 244 26.58 -13.92 5.50
C CYS A 244 26.52 -15.43 5.20
N SER A 245 27.51 -16.18 5.70
CA SER A 245 27.52 -17.65 5.58
C SER A 245 26.34 -18.35 6.27
N GLY A 246 25.61 -17.64 7.14
CA GLY A 246 24.34 -18.09 7.71
C GLY A 246 23.18 -18.09 6.70
N LEU A 247 23.22 -17.21 5.70
CA LEU A 247 22.20 -17.06 4.65
C LEU A 247 22.64 -17.69 3.32
N LYS A 248 23.93 -17.63 2.99
CA LYS A 248 24.44 -18.13 1.72
C LYS A 248 24.38 -19.65 1.65
N ARG A 249 23.91 -20.15 0.50
CA ARG A 249 24.04 -21.55 0.07
C ARG A 249 24.77 -21.55 -1.26
N THR A 250 25.99 -22.09 -1.28
CA THR A 250 26.72 -22.32 -2.54
C THR A 250 26.14 -23.58 -3.18
N ILE A 251 25.28 -23.41 -4.20
CA ILE A 251 24.60 -24.50 -4.89
C ILE A 251 25.35 -24.82 -6.18
N ARG A 252 25.56 -26.11 -6.45
CA ARG A 252 26.11 -26.61 -7.71
C ARG A 252 25.11 -27.56 -8.34
N ALA A 253 24.91 -27.43 -9.65
CA ALA A 253 24.14 -28.36 -10.46
C ALA A 253 25.11 -29.44 -10.99
N VAL A 254 24.81 -30.70 -10.71
CA VAL A 254 25.62 -31.86 -11.09
C VAL A 254 24.73 -32.96 -11.66
N LYS A 255 25.30 -33.89 -12.41
CA LYS A 255 24.54 -35.06 -12.86
C LYS A 255 24.29 -35.99 -11.68
N LYS A 256 23.12 -36.63 -11.60
CA LYS A 256 22.80 -37.62 -10.54
C LYS A 256 23.82 -38.77 -10.47
N THR A 257 24.42 -39.13 -11.61
CA THR A 257 25.51 -40.11 -11.68
C THR A 257 26.79 -39.69 -10.96
N GLU A 258 27.00 -38.40 -10.73
CA GLU A 258 28.18 -37.86 -10.03
C GLU A 258 28.03 -37.89 -8.51
N VAL A 259 26.82 -38.10 -7.98
CA VAL A 259 26.52 -38.06 -6.53
C VAL A 259 26.16 -39.43 -5.95
N GLN A 260 26.79 -40.48 -6.47
CA GLN A 260 26.58 -41.85 -5.98
C GLN A 260 26.92 -41.96 -4.48
N GLY A 261 25.97 -42.50 -3.70
CA GLY A 261 26.11 -42.67 -2.25
C GLY A 261 25.60 -41.50 -1.39
N ILE A 262 25.18 -40.39 -2.00
CA ILE A 262 24.51 -39.29 -1.29
C ILE A 262 23.01 -39.54 -1.30
N GLY A 263 22.37 -39.43 -0.13
CA GLY A 263 20.92 -39.60 0.00
C GLY A 263 20.13 -38.41 -0.56
N GLY A 264 18.90 -38.69 -1.03
CA GLY A 264 17.98 -37.64 -1.47
C GLY A 264 17.45 -36.82 -0.30
N CYS A 265 17.22 -35.53 -0.53
CA CYS A 265 16.62 -34.62 0.44
C CYS A 265 15.20 -35.06 0.80
N SER A 266 14.90 -35.15 2.10
CA SER A 266 13.60 -35.57 2.62
C SER A 266 12.41 -34.69 2.20
N ARG A 267 12.65 -33.43 1.77
CA ARG A 267 11.59 -32.51 1.36
C ARG A 267 11.27 -32.58 -0.14
N CYS A 268 12.27 -32.83 -0.97
CA CYS A 268 12.16 -32.68 -2.43
C CYS A 268 12.62 -33.87 -3.25
N SER A 269 13.21 -34.91 -2.66
CA SER A 269 13.62 -36.11 -3.38
C SER A 269 12.62 -37.24 -3.18
N GLY A 270 12.24 -37.93 -4.25
CA GLY A 270 11.30 -39.06 -4.23
C GLY A 270 9.82 -38.68 -4.24
N LYS A 271 9.50 -37.49 -4.77
CA LYS A 271 8.12 -37.04 -5.05
C LYS A 271 7.82 -37.07 -6.54
#